data_AF-A0A2K3PGU3-F1
#
_entry.id   AF-A0A2K3PGU3-F1
#
_cell.length_a   1.000
_cell.length_b   1.000
_cell.length_c   1.000
_cell.angle_alpha   90.00
_cell.angle_beta   90.00
_cell.angle_gamma   90.00
#
_symmetry.space_group_name_H-M   'P 1'
#
loop_
_entity.id
_entity.type
_entity.pdbx_description
1 polymer ?
#
loop_
_entity_poly.entity_id
_entity_poly.type
_entity_poly.pdbx_seq_one_letter_code
_entity_poly.pdbx_strand_id
1 'polypeptide(L)'
;MYDICGQRSDGKVLNCPYPSPSVKPADLFSDKIQSLCPSLNGNVCCTEQQFDTLRVQVQQAVPILVGCPACLRNFLNLFCELSCSPNQSLFINVTSVSQANGNKTVDGIDFYVTQNFGEALYQSCKDVKFGTMNTRAIDFVGGGANTYQEWLAFLGAKVPLGFPGSPYSIQFKTTIPESSPMKPMNASVYSCNDTSLGCSCGDCPSSPVCSDPEPSPPRKDPCSIGMGSLKVRCVDFSLALLYILLVFVLFGWVLLQRKRQERRVGSNVEPLLNDMGDERSSVTNIQRDETHPEELSNKLYQALNGSVKIENETRSLVPVPPNHQSTAASNGCLSRFYRTYGRWAARRPNTVLCSSLAIVLLLCLGLIRFEVETRPEKLWVGPGSKAAEEKDFFDSHLAPFYRIEQVSVVLIISFTFLLLLISKLSLE
;
A
#
# COMPACT_ATOMS: atom_id res chain seq x y z
N MET A 1 4.30 -41.44 -36.79
CA MET A 1 5.77 -41.28 -36.84
C MET A 1 6.38 -42.26 -35.87
N TYR A 2 7.45 -42.95 -36.24
CA TYR A 2 8.07 -44.00 -35.42
C TYR A 2 9.58 -44.00 -35.62
N ASP A 3 10.34 -44.19 -34.54
CA ASP A 3 11.80 -44.15 -34.48
C ASP A 3 12.43 -42.78 -34.85
N ILE A 4 13.75 -42.65 -34.64
CA ILE A 4 14.56 -41.46 -34.93
C ILE A 4 15.37 -41.69 -36.20
N CYS A 5 15.21 -40.85 -37.22
CA CYS A 5 15.93 -40.97 -38.49
C CYS A 5 16.96 -39.87 -38.76
N GLY A 6 17.00 -38.82 -37.94
CA GLY A 6 17.89 -37.70 -38.15
C GLY A 6 18.00 -36.77 -36.95
N GLN A 7 18.86 -35.77 -37.08
CA GLN A 7 19.14 -34.80 -36.03
C GLN A 7 19.43 -33.44 -36.67
N ARG A 8 18.98 -32.37 -36.03
CA ARG A 8 19.35 -30.99 -36.37
C ARG A 8 20.79 -30.69 -35.94
N SER A 9 21.37 -29.62 -36.46
CA SER A 9 22.74 -29.20 -36.13
C SER A 9 22.95 -28.84 -34.66
N ASP A 10 21.89 -28.53 -33.90
CA ASP A 10 21.90 -28.26 -32.45
C ASP A 10 21.71 -29.52 -31.60
N GLY A 11 21.73 -30.71 -32.21
CA GLY A 11 21.62 -31.97 -31.50
C GLY A 11 20.17 -32.42 -31.21
N LYS A 12 19.14 -31.70 -31.66
CA LYS A 12 17.76 -32.16 -31.51
C LYS A 12 17.41 -33.25 -32.51
N VAL A 13 17.00 -34.41 -32.02
CA VAL A 13 16.59 -35.55 -32.85
C VAL A 13 15.24 -35.33 -33.53
N LEU A 14 15.04 -35.96 -34.68
CA LEU A 14 13.85 -35.86 -35.51
C LEU A 14 13.29 -37.25 -35.83
N ASN A 15 11.97 -37.38 -35.72
CA ASN A 15 11.26 -38.64 -35.92
C ASN A 15 11.11 -39.01 -37.40
N CYS A 16 10.98 -40.31 -37.68
CA CYS A 16 10.71 -40.79 -39.03
C CYS A 16 9.23 -40.59 -39.43
N PRO A 17 8.94 -40.20 -40.67
CA PRO A 17 7.57 -39.95 -41.15
C PRO A 17 6.78 -41.23 -41.42
N TYR A 18 7.36 -42.41 -41.20
CA TYR A 18 6.74 -43.68 -41.56
C TYR A 18 5.72 -44.15 -40.52
N PRO A 19 4.57 -44.71 -40.94
CA PRO A 19 3.63 -45.37 -40.05
C PRO A 19 4.17 -46.73 -39.62
N SER A 20 3.94 -47.09 -38.35
CA SER A 20 4.20 -48.42 -37.80
C SER A 20 3.00 -48.86 -36.96
N PRO A 21 2.67 -50.16 -36.91
CA PRO A 21 1.74 -50.68 -35.91
C PRO A 21 2.26 -50.42 -34.48
N SER A 22 1.34 -50.27 -33.53
CA SER A 22 1.68 -50.17 -32.11
C SER A 22 2.18 -51.52 -31.59
N VAL A 23 3.21 -51.49 -30.74
CA VAL A 23 3.88 -52.67 -30.22
C VAL A 23 3.80 -52.69 -28.70
N LYS A 24 3.65 -53.88 -28.12
CA LYS A 24 3.75 -54.04 -26.68
C LYS A 24 5.22 -53.87 -26.25
N PRO A 25 5.55 -52.89 -25.39
CA PRO A 25 6.93 -52.69 -24.93
C PRO A 25 7.37 -53.84 -24.02
N ALA A 26 8.69 -54.06 -23.92
CA ALA A 26 9.26 -54.96 -22.93
C ALA A 26 8.98 -54.45 -21.51
N ASP A 27 8.94 -55.34 -20.51
CA ASP A 27 8.48 -55.00 -19.15
C ASP A 27 9.25 -53.81 -18.54
N LEU A 28 10.59 -53.81 -18.65
CA LEU A 28 11.42 -52.69 -18.15
C LEU A 28 11.10 -51.36 -18.85
N PHE A 29 10.81 -51.39 -20.15
CA PHE A 29 10.44 -50.20 -20.89
C PHE A 29 9.01 -49.75 -20.56
N SER A 30 8.10 -50.70 -20.34
CA SER A 30 6.74 -50.41 -19.86
C SER A 30 6.76 -49.68 -18.51
N ASP A 31 7.58 -50.12 -17.56
CA ASP A 31 7.73 -49.46 -16.25
C ASP A 31 8.28 -48.03 -16.40
N LYS A 32 9.23 -47.85 -17.31
CA LYS A 32 9.80 -46.53 -17.64
C LYS A 32 8.73 -45.60 -18.22
N ILE A 33 7.87 -46.09 -19.11
CA ILE A 33 6.73 -45.33 -19.65
C ILE A 33 5.77 -44.93 -18.54
N GLN A 34 5.39 -45.87 -17.67
CA GLN A 34 4.45 -45.61 -16.57
C GLN A 34 4.95 -44.54 -15.58
N SER A 35 6.27 -44.40 -15.40
CA SER A 35 6.84 -43.37 -14.52
C SER A 35 6.53 -41.93 -14.95
N LEU A 36 6.39 -41.68 -16.26
CA LEU A 36 6.10 -40.36 -16.82
C LEU A 36 4.67 -40.25 -17.35
N CYS A 37 4.19 -41.30 -18.02
CA CYS A 37 2.95 -41.37 -18.79
C CYS A 37 2.02 -42.49 -18.26
N PRO A 38 1.50 -42.38 -17.03
CA PRO A 38 0.67 -43.42 -16.42
C PRO A 38 -0.69 -43.62 -17.11
N SER A 39 -1.10 -42.70 -18.01
CA SER A 39 -2.31 -42.84 -18.81
C SER A 39 -2.16 -43.84 -19.97
N LEU A 40 -0.92 -44.15 -20.37
CA LEU A 40 -0.63 -45.05 -21.49
C LEU A 40 -0.39 -46.47 -20.96
N ASN A 41 -1.39 -47.35 -21.15
CA ASN A 41 -1.33 -48.75 -20.77
C ASN A 41 -1.36 -49.65 -22.01
N GLY A 42 -0.45 -50.62 -22.09
CA GLY A 42 -0.41 -51.62 -23.15
C GLY A 42 0.50 -51.25 -24.32
N ASN A 43 -0.02 -51.31 -25.54
CA ASN A 43 0.76 -51.04 -26.75
C ASN A 43 1.10 -49.55 -26.86
N VAL A 44 2.27 -49.25 -27.42
CA VAL A 44 2.76 -47.88 -27.65
C VAL A 44 3.36 -47.74 -29.05
N CYS A 45 3.46 -46.51 -29.52
CA CYS A 45 4.05 -46.16 -30.83
C CYS A 45 5.33 -45.32 -30.67
N CYS A 46 6.23 -45.72 -29.77
CA CYS A 46 7.54 -45.08 -29.61
C CYS A 46 8.64 -46.08 -29.24
N THR A 47 9.87 -45.77 -29.65
CA THR A 47 11.07 -46.51 -29.23
C THR A 47 11.58 -45.99 -27.88
N GLU A 48 12.43 -46.78 -27.20
CA GLU A 48 13.01 -46.35 -25.92
C GLU A 48 13.81 -45.04 -26.07
N GLN A 49 14.53 -44.86 -27.17
CA GLN A 49 15.28 -43.63 -27.45
C GLN A 49 14.36 -42.41 -27.66
N GLN A 50 13.20 -42.60 -28.31
CA GLN A 50 12.20 -41.54 -28.44
C GLN A 50 11.62 -41.16 -27.08
N PHE A 51 11.32 -42.15 -26.23
CA PHE A 51 10.82 -41.90 -24.89
C PHE A 51 11.84 -41.20 -23.99
N ASP A 52 13.12 -41.57 -24.05
CA ASP A 52 14.19 -40.89 -23.32
C ASP A 52 14.35 -39.43 -23.77
N THR A 53 14.23 -39.20 -25.07
CA THR A 53 14.22 -37.84 -25.63
C THR A 53 13.05 -37.03 -25.07
N LEU A 54 11.83 -37.60 -25.09
CA LEU A 54 10.64 -36.98 -24.51
C LEU A 54 10.88 -36.62 -23.05
N ARG A 55 11.37 -37.58 -22.25
CA ARG A 55 11.63 -37.40 -20.82
C ARG A 55 12.55 -36.22 -20.55
N VAL A 56 13.69 -36.14 -21.25
CA VAL A 56 14.66 -35.05 -21.07
C VAL A 56 14.05 -33.69 -21.47
N GLN A 57 13.26 -33.64 -22.54
CA GLN A 57 12.63 -32.41 -23.01
C GLN A 57 11.58 -31.89 -22.03
N VAL A 58 10.67 -32.75 -21.55
CA VAL A 58 9.61 -32.31 -20.62
C VAL A 58 10.16 -31.99 -19.22
N GLN A 59 11.27 -32.63 -18.81
CA GLN A 59 11.93 -32.35 -17.53
C GLN A 59 12.40 -30.89 -17.39
N GLN A 60 12.63 -30.17 -18.50
CA GLN A 60 12.97 -28.75 -18.45
C GLN A 60 11.80 -27.88 -17.97
N ALA A 61 10.56 -28.30 -18.23
CA ALA A 61 9.34 -27.58 -17.82
C ALA A 61 8.84 -27.98 -16.41
N VAL A 62 9.24 -29.16 -15.91
CA VAL A 62 8.78 -29.69 -14.62
C VAL A 62 9.00 -28.70 -13.47
N PRO A 63 10.19 -28.10 -13.24
CA PRO A 63 10.41 -27.18 -12.13
C PRO A 63 9.54 -25.92 -12.17
N ILE A 64 9.01 -25.58 -13.35
CA ILE A 64 8.17 -24.41 -13.57
C ILE A 64 6.70 -24.73 -13.26
N LEU A 65 6.26 -25.96 -13.54
CA LEU A 65 4.88 -26.42 -13.40
C LEU A 65 4.61 -27.22 -12.11
N VAL A 66 5.64 -27.53 -11.32
CA VAL A 66 5.54 -28.41 -10.15
C VAL A 66 4.64 -27.86 -9.03
N GLY A 67 4.33 -26.55 -9.02
CA GLY A 67 3.40 -25.96 -8.04
C GLY A 67 1.99 -26.57 -8.07
N CYS A 68 1.57 -27.10 -9.23
CA CYS A 68 0.26 -27.74 -9.37
C CYS A 68 0.38 -29.11 -10.06
N PRO A 69 0.23 -30.22 -9.31
CA PRO A 69 0.33 -31.58 -9.86
C PRO A 69 -0.68 -31.89 -10.97
N ALA A 70 -1.92 -31.37 -10.90
CA ALA A 70 -2.92 -31.53 -11.95
C ALA A 70 -2.45 -30.90 -13.28
N CYS A 71 -1.99 -29.66 -13.22
CA CYS A 71 -1.41 -28.95 -14.38
C CYS A 71 -0.25 -29.74 -14.99
N LEU A 72 0.72 -30.13 -14.17
CA LEU A 72 1.88 -30.89 -14.63
C LEU A 72 1.47 -32.21 -15.28
N ARG A 73 0.51 -32.93 -14.69
CA ARG A 73 0.01 -34.19 -15.26
C ARG A 73 -0.65 -33.98 -16.61
N ASN A 74 -1.49 -32.96 -16.76
CA ASN A 74 -2.15 -32.64 -18.03
C ASN A 74 -1.13 -32.25 -19.12
N PHE A 75 -0.12 -31.45 -18.75
CA PHE A 75 0.97 -31.06 -19.63
C PHE A 75 1.76 -32.28 -20.11
N LEU A 76 2.11 -33.19 -19.20
CA LEU A 76 2.79 -34.44 -19.56
C LEU A 76 1.91 -35.31 -20.45
N ASN A 77 0.62 -35.46 -20.15
CA ASN A 77 -0.32 -36.25 -20.95
C ASN A 77 -0.36 -35.78 -22.41
N LEU A 78 -0.32 -34.47 -22.68
CA LEU A 78 -0.27 -33.93 -24.05
C LEU A 78 0.96 -34.46 -24.82
N PHE A 79 2.15 -34.41 -24.23
CA PHE A 79 3.38 -34.86 -24.90
C PHE A 79 3.53 -36.39 -24.92
N CYS A 80 2.98 -37.08 -23.93
CA CYS A 80 2.86 -38.54 -23.91
C CYS A 80 2.00 -39.03 -25.07
N GLU A 81 0.80 -38.44 -25.26
CA GLU A 81 -0.08 -38.79 -26.37
C GLU A 81 0.55 -38.44 -27.73
N LEU A 82 1.24 -37.30 -27.80
CA LEU A 82 1.96 -36.90 -29.02
C LEU A 82 3.07 -37.87 -29.41
N SER A 83 3.82 -38.37 -28.43
CA SER A 83 5.03 -39.14 -28.71
C SER A 83 4.80 -40.65 -28.75
N CYS A 84 3.95 -41.20 -27.88
CA CYS A 84 3.88 -42.63 -27.60
C CYS A 84 2.50 -43.26 -27.73
N SER A 85 1.44 -42.49 -28.00
CA SER A 85 0.07 -43.04 -28.08
C SER A 85 -0.04 -44.16 -29.13
N PRO A 86 -0.69 -45.30 -28.80
CA PRO A 86 -0.91 -46.36 -29.78
C PRO A 86 -1.81 -45.93 -30.95
N ASN A 87 -2.61 -44.89 -30.76
CA ASN A 87 -3.60 -44.40 -31.72
C ASN A 87 -3.16 -43.07 -32.38
N GLN A 88 -1.86 -42.78 -32.43
CA GLN A 88 -1.30 -41.53 -32.93
C GLN A 88 -1.84 -41.13 -34.32
N SER A 89 -2.11 -42.10 -35.21
CA SER A 89 -2.65 -41.86 -36.56
C SER A 89 -4.07 -41.29 -36.58
N LEU A 90 -4.83 -41.41 -35.48
CA LEU A 90 -6.17 -40.84 -35.40
C LEU A 90 -6.15 -39.32 -35.24
N PHE A 91 -5.13 -38.75 -34.61
CA PHE A 91 -5.07 -37.32 -34.27
C PHE A 91 -3.79 -36.60 -34.71
N ILE A 92 -2.84 -37.28 -35.36
CA ILE A 92 -1.66 -36.63 -35.94
C ILE A 92 -1.63 -36.83 -37.45
N ASN A 93 -1.45 -35.74 -38.19
CA ASN A 93 -1.18 -35.77 -39.62
C ASN A 93 0.19 -35.14 -39.92
N VAL A 94 1.04 -35.82 -40.70
CA VAL A 94 2.36 -35.29 -41.08
C VAL A 94 2.18 -34.36 -42.28
N THR A 95 2.46 -33.06 -42.10
CA THR A 95 2.23 -32.03 -43.13
C THR A 95 3.46 -31.74 -43.96
N SER A 96 4.65 -31.79 -43.36
CA SER A 96 5.92 -31.60 -44.08
C SER A 96 7.01 -32.55 -43.62
N VAL A 97 7.85 -32.93 -44.58
CA VAL A 97 9.00 -33.82 -44.41
C VAL A 97 10.23 -33.11 -44.96
N SER A 98 11.30 -33.11 -44.19
CA SER A 98 12.61 -32.59 -44.58
C SER A 98 13.61 -33.74 -44.77
N GLN A 99 14.82 -33.42 -45.23
CA GLN A 99 15.91 -34.39 -45.32
C GLN A 99 17.03 -33.97 -44.37
N ALA A 100 17.42 -34.87 -43.47
CA ALA A 100 18.54 -34.68 -42.54
C ALA A 100 19.46 -35.89 -42.61
N ASN A 101 20.76 -35.66 -42.86
CA ASN A 101 21.77 -36.71 -43.00
C ASN A 101 21.39 -37.82 -44.02
N GLY A 102 20.73 -37.44 -45.12
CA GLY A 102 20.30 -38.36 -46.17
C GLY A 102 18.95 -39.06 -45.92
N ASN A 103 18.45 -39.07 -44.68
CA ASN A 103 17.17 -39.67 -44.31
C ASN A 103 16.01 -38.66 -44.32
N LYS A 104 14.78 -39.15 -44.56
CA LYS A 104 13.55 -38.33 -44.49
C LYS A 104 13.11 -38.17 -43.04
N THR A 105 12.97 -36.94 -42.57
CA THR A 105 12.58 -36.55 -41.20
C THR A 105 11.30 -35.73 -41.18
N VAL A 106 10.49 -35.86 -40.12
CA VAL A 106 9.32 -34.99 -39.93
C VAL A 106 9.77 -33.55 -39.68
N ASP A 107 9.17 -32.59 -40.42
CA ASP A 107 9.43 -31.14 -40.26
C ASP A 107 8.17 -30.35 -39.85
N GLY A 108 7.00 -30.95 -39.99
CA GLY A 108 5.73 -30.35 -39.63
C GLY A 108 4.64 -31.39 -39.42
N ILE A 109 3.80 -31.17 -38.40
CA ILE A 109 2.60 -31.98 -38.15
C ILE A 109 1.41 -31.09 -37.81
N ASP A 110 0.22 -31.58 -38.14
CA ASP A 110 -1.03 -31.13 -37.53
C ASP A 110 -1.38 -32.07 -36.38
N PHE A 111 -1.70 -31.51 -35.22
CA PHE A 111 -2.13 -32.24 -34.04
C PHE A 111 -3.57 -31.86 -33.69
N TYR A 112 -4.49 -32.81 -33.77
CA TYR A 112 -5.90 -32.59 -33.53
C TYR A 112 -6.25 -32.87 -32.06
N VAL A 113 -6.65 -31.84 -31.32
CA VAL A 113 -6.97 -31.91 -29.89
C VAL A 113 -8.40 -31.44 -29.65
N THR A 114 -9.11 -32.08 -28.72
CA THR A 114 -10.45 -31.60 -28.35
C THR A 114 -10.39 -30.24 -27.66
N GLN A 115 -11.38 -29.39 -27.90
CA GLN A 115 -11.49 -28.10 -27.20
C GLN A 115 -11.55 -28.27 -25.68
N ASN A 116 -12.26 -29.30 -25.21
CA ASN A 116 -12.36 -29.62 -23.79
C ASN A 116 -10.98 -29.91 -23.18
N PHE A 117 -10.14 -30.71 -23.86
CA PHE A 117 -8.79 -30.99 -23.38
C PHE A 117 -7.93 -29.72 -23.31
N GLY A 118 -7.92 -28.93 -24.39
CA GLY A 118 -7.12 -27.70 -24.47
C GLY A 118 -7.52 -26.68 -23.40
N GLU A 119 -8.81 -26.44 -23.24
CA GLU A 119 -9.33 -25.50 -22.24
C GLU A 119 -9.03 -26.00 -20.82
N ALA A 120 -9.30 -27.27 -20.51
CA ALA A 120 -9.06 -27.81 -19.17
C ALA A 120 -7.55 -27.85 -18.82
N LEU A 121 -6.68 -28.14 -19.80
CA LEU A 121 -5.23 -28.02 -19.64
C LEU A 121 -4.84 -26.58 -19.28
N TYR A 122 -5.30 -25.60 -20.05
CA TYR A 122 -5.02 -24.17 -19.78
C TYR A 122 -5.55 -23.72 -18.42
N GLN A 123 -6.81 -24.02 -18.10
CA GLN A 123 -7.43 -23.64 -16.83
C GLN A 123 -6.73 -24.26 -15.63
N SER A 124 -6.20 -25.49 -15.75
CA SER A 124 -5.42 -26.11 -14.68
C SER A 124 -4.07 -25.41 -14.42
N CYS A 125 -3.55 -24.65 -15.39
CA CYS A 125 -2.18 -24.12 -15.38
C CYS A 125 -2.06 -22.59 -15.32
N LYS A 126 -3.11 -21.85 -15.69
CA LYS A 126 -3.05 -20.39 -15.90
C LYS A 126 -2.60 -19.58 -14.67
N ASP A 127 -2.93 -20.06 -13.47
CA ASP A 127 -2.65 -19.35 -12.20
C ASP A 127 -1.44 -19.92 -11.44
N VAL A 128 -0.85 -21.00 -11.95
CA VAL A 128 0.29 -21.68 -11.32
C VAL A 128 1.47 -20.71 -11.22
N LYS A 129 2.10 -20.65 -10.05
CA LYS A 129 3.22 -19.77 -9.77
C LYS A 129 4.54 -20.50 -9.93
N PHE A 130 5.50 -19.82 -10.55
CA PHE A 130 6.89 -20.25 -10.50
C PHE A 130 7.50 -19.78 -9.17
N GLY A 131 7.68 -20.72 -8.24
CA GLY A 131 7.96 -20.42 -6.83
C GLY A 131 9.19 -19.53 -6.56
N THR A 132 10.20 -19.54 -7.43
CA THR A 132 11.42 -18.73 -7.25
C THR A 132 11.25 -17.25 -7.61
N MET A 133 10.36 -16.92 -8.55
CA MET A 133 10.17 -15.56 -9.06
C MET A 133 8.79 -14.97 -8.71
N ASN A 134 7.88 -15.77 -8.15
CA ASN A 134 6.49 -15.38 -7.85
C ASN A 134 5.71 -14.85 -9.08
N THR A 135 6.15 -15.24 -10.28
CA THR A 135 5.52 -14.95 -11.57
C THR A 135 4.68 -16.13 -12.03
N ARG A 136 3.76 -15.95 -12.98
CA ARG A 136 2.98 -17.08 -13.50
C ARG A 136 3.87 -18.00 -14.32
N ALA A 137 3.69 -19.30 -14.13
CA ALA A 137 4.41 -20.33 -14.85
C ALA A 137 4.18 -20.23 -16.37
N ILE A 138 2.97 -19.91 -16.79
CA ILE A 138 2.58 -19.76 -18.20
C ILE A 138 3.30 -18.60 -18.91
N ASP A 139 3.83 -17.61 -18.17
CA ASP A 139 4.65 -16.55 -18.75
C ASP A 139 5.98 -17.12 -19.29
N PHE A 140 6.48 -18.22 -18.71
CA PHE A 140 7.71 -18.90 -19.12
C PHE A 140 7.44 -20.05 -20.10
N VAL A 141 6.46 -20.91 -19.80
CA VAL A 141 6.17 -22.12 -20.62
C VAL A 141 5.11 -21.87 -21.70
N GLY A 142 4.60 -20.65 -21.81
CA GLY A 142 3.57 -20.26 -22.78
C GLY A 142 3.76 -18.88 -23.39
N GLY A 143 4.87 -18.19 -23.09
CA GLY A 143 5.15 -16.85 -23.62
C GLY A 143 4.12 -15.79 -23.22
N GLY A 144 3.42 -15.97 -22.09
CA GLY A 144 2.38 -15.06 -21.61
C GLY A 144 1.01 -15.24 -22.31
N ALA A 145 0.75 -16.44 -22.84
CA ALA A 145 -0.53 -16.78 -23.44
C ALA A 145 -1.71 -16.55 -22.48
N ASN A 146 -2.77 -15.89 -22.98
CA ASN A 146 -4.00 -15.62 -22.25
C ASN A 146 -5.14 -16.59 -22.60
N THR A 147 -4.93 -17.43 -23.62
CA THR A 147 -5.89 -18.45 -24.07
C THR A 147 -5.18 -19.78 -24.30
N TYR A 148 -5.93 -20.89 -24.27
CA TYR A 148 -5.37 -22.21 -24.56
C TYR A 148 -4.82 -22.30 -26.00
N GLN A 149 -5.40 -21.56 -26.95
CA GLN A 149 -4.97 -21.56 -28.35
C GLN A 149 -3.61 -20.90 -28.52
N GLU A 150 -3.42 -19.73 -27.89
CA GLU A 150 -2.12 -19.06 -27.83
C GLU A 150 -1.08 -19.94 -27.17
N TRP A 151 -1.45 -20.62 -26.08
CA TRP A 151 -0.51 -21.49 -25.37
C TRP A 151 -0.09 -22.69 -26.20
N LEU A 152 -1.04 -23.40 -26.82
CA LEU A 152 -0.74 -24.51 -27.73
C LEU A 152 0.07 -24.04 -28.94
N ALA A 153 -0.24 -22.88 -29.51
CA ALA A 153 0.53 -22.29 -30.60
C ALA A 153 1.99 -22.02 -30.19
N PHE A 154 2.22 -21.53 -28.97
CA PHE A 154 3.56 -21.35 -28.41
C PHE A 154 4.30 -22.68 -28.26
N LEU A 155 3.65 -23.70 -27.68
CA LEU A 155 4.25 -25.04 -27.50
C LEU A 155 4.59 -25.71 -28.83
N GLY A 156 3.78 -25.47 -29.86
CA GLY A 156 3.94 -26.05 -31.19
C GLY A 156 4.86 -25.27 -32.12
N ALA A 157 5.29 -24.07 -31.75
CA ALA A 157 6.17 -23.26 -32.59
C ALA A 157 7.54 -23.93 -32.75
N LYS A 158 8.00 -24.01 -34.01
CA LYS A 158 9.36 -24.49 -34.32
C LYS A 158 10.38 -23.48 -33.81
N VAL A 159 11.26 -23.92 -32.91
CA VAL A 159 12.24 -23.00 -32.31
C VAL A 159 13.53 -22.89 -33.14
N PRO A 160 14.23 -21.74 -33.05
CA PRO A 160 15.58 -21.58 -33.61
C PRO A 160 16.58 -22.55 -32.99
N LEU A 161 17.74 -22.70 -33.63
CA LEU A 161 18.81 -23.57 -33.14
C LEU A 161 19.27 -23.16 -31.73
N GLY A 162 19.39 -24.13 -30.84
CA GLY A 162 19.89 -23.92 -29.47
C GLY A 162 18.87 -23.40 -28.44
N PHE A 163 17.62 -23.15 -28.84
CA PHE A 163 16.54 -22.74 -27.91
C PHE A 163 15.74 -23.96 -27.42
N PRO A 164 15.21 -23.96 -26.18
CA PRO A 164 14.29 -25.00 -25.70
C PRO A 164 12.95 -24.91 -26.45
N GLY A 165 12.30 -26.05 -26.69
CA GLY A 165 11.02 -26.14 -27.42
C GLY A 165 11.05 -27.07 -28.64
N SER A 166 9.99 -27.03 -29.45
CA SER A 166 9.77 -28.02 -30.51
C SER A 166 10.79 -27.93 -31.66
N PRO A 167 11.44 -29.05 -32.06
CA PRO A 167 12.40 -29.06 -33.17
C PRO A 167 11.75 -28.93 -34.56
N TYR A 168 10.44 -29.15 -34.66
CA TYR A 168 9.65 -29.06 -35.89
C TYR A 168 8.31 -28.36 -35.59
N SER A 169 7.57 -27.96 -36.64
CA SER A 169 6.31 -27.23 -36.43
C SER A 169 5.18 -28.18 -36.02
N ILE A 170 4.44 -27.85 -34.96
CA ILE A 170 3.25 -28.58 -34.52
C ILE A 170 2.08 -27.61 -34.55
N GLN A 171 1.16 -27.79 -35.49
CA GLN A 171 -0.04 -26.96 -35.57
C GLN A 171 -1.18 -27.65 -34.83
N PHE A 172 -1.54 -27.15 -33.66
CA PHE A 172 -2.67 -27.66 -32.89
C PHE A 172 -3.99 -27.18 -33.51
N LYS A 173 -4.89 -28.12 -33.81
CA LYS A 173 -6.20 -27.88 -34.44
C LYS A 173 -7.30 -28.54 -33.62
N THR A 174 -8.48 -27.94 -33.60
CA THR A 174 -9.66 -28.50 -32.91
C THR A 174 -10.66 -29.13 -33.88
N THR A 175 -10.66 -28.69 -35.13
CA THR A 175 -11.56 -29.17 -36.18
C THR A 175 -10.83 -30.07 -37.16
N ILE A 176 -11.44 -31.23 -37.45
CA ILE A 176 -10.97 -32.18 -38.44
C ILE A 176 -11.81 -31.99 -39.72
N PRO A 177 -11.21 -32.03 -40.93
CA PRO A 177 -11.98 -32.05 -42.17
C PRO A 177 -12.94 -33.25 -42.21
N GLU A 178 -14.22 -33.04 -42.55
CA GLU A 178 -15.27 -34.09 -42.53
C GLU A 178 -14.94 -35.31 -43.41
N SER A 179 -14.06 -35.17 -44.39
CA SER A 179 -13.60 -36.24 -45.27
C SER A 179 -12.58 -37.20 -44.64
N SER A 180 -12.07 -36.90 -43.45
CA SER A 180 -11.00 -37.66 -42.81
C SER A 180 -11.52 -38.64 -41.76
N PRO A 181 -11.05 -39.91 -41.72
CA PRO A 181 -11.40 -40.87 -40.66
C PRO A 181 -10.74 -40.57 -39.30
N MET A 182 -10.03 -39.44 -39.20
CA MET A 182 -9.35 -38.98 -37.99
C MET A 182 -10.32 -38.59 -36.88
N LYS A 183 -9.87 -38.70 -35.63
CA LYS A 183 -10.61 -38.30 -34.42
C LYS A 183 -9.69 -37.48 -33.52
N PRO A 184 -10.16 -36.37 -32.92
CA PRO A 184 -9.30 -35.54 -32.09
C PRO A 184 -8.91 -36.29 -30.81
N MET A 185 -7.71 -36.00 -30.31
CA MET A 185 -7.22 -36.57 -29.05
C MET A 185 -8.14 -36.16 -27.90
N ASN A 186 -8.61 -37.17 -27.17
CA ASN A 186 -9.49 -37.03 -26.01
C ASN A 186 -8.94 -37.84 -24.82
N ALA A 187 -7.76 -37.42 -24.34
CA ALA A 187 -7.17 -37.99 -23.13
C ALA A 187 -7.83 -37.41 -21.87
N SER A 188 -7.70 -38.11 -20.75
CA SER A 188 -8.20 -37.65 -19.45
C SER A 188 -7.46 -36.39 -18.99
N VAL A 189 -8.20 -35.43 -18.45
CA VAL A 189 -7.68 -34.18 -17.89
C VAL A 189 -8.11 -34.03 -16.45
N TYR A 190 -7.19 -33.59 -15.60
CA TYR A 190 -7.43 -33.33 -14.18
C TYR A 190 -7.70 -31.85 -13.96
N SER A 191 -8.77 -31.54 -13.24
CA SER A 191 -9.03 -30.17 -12.80
C SER A 191 -8.10 -29.80 -11.64
N CYS A 192 -7.75 -28.52 -11.48
CA CYS A 192 -6.95 -28.10 -10.33
C CYS A 192 -7.73 -28.15 -8.99
N ASN A 193 -9.06 -28.30 -9.04
CA ASN A 193 -9.93 -28.55 -7.89
C ASN A 193 -10.07 -30.07 -7.56
N ASP A 194 -9.47 -30.96 -8.36
CA ASP A 194 -9.53 -32.40 -8.10
C ASP A 194 -8.71 -32.74 -6.85
N THR A 195 -9.28 -33.51 -5.91
CA THR A 195 -8.61 -33.90 -4.67
C THR A 195 -7.50 -34.94 -4.88
N SER A 196 -7.54 -35.70 -5.98
CA SER A 196 -6.51 -36.71 -6.29
C SER A 196 -5.17 -36.10 -6.70
N LEU A 197 -5.21 -34.96 -7.38
CA LEU A 197 -4.04 -34.17 -7.80
C LEU A 197 -4.22 -32.69 -7.40
N GLY A 198 -4.60 -32.47 -6.14
CA GLY A 198 -4.93 -31.15 -5.61
C GLY A 198 -3.77 -30.16 -5.69
N CYS A 199 -4.08 -28.93 -6.10
CA CYS A 199 -3.12 -27.84 -6.19
C CYS A 199 -3.22 -26.91 -4.98
N SER A 200 -2.14 -26.19 -4.67
CA SER A 200 -2.15 -25.19 -3.60
C SER A 200 -3.09 -24.04 -3.94
N CYS A 201 -3.63 -23.35 -2.93
CA CYS A 201 -4.49 -22.19 -3.18
C CYS A 201 -3.76 -21.03 -3.91
N GLY A 202 -2.44 -20.91 -3.71
CA GLY A 202 -1.62 -19.92 -4.42
C GLY A 202 -1.47 -20.20 -5.91
N ASP A 203 -1.60 -21.47 -6.33
CA ASP A 203 -1.45 -21.94 -7.71
C ASP A 203 -2.80 -22.18 -8.42
N CYS A 204 -3.89 -22.38 -7.67
CA CYS A 204 -5.23 -22.56 -8.18
C CYS A 204 -6.24 -21.95 -7.19
N PRO A 205 -6.85 -20.79 -7.51
CA PRO A 205 -7.87 -20.16 -6.67
C PRO A 205 -9.13 -21.01 -6.48
N SER A 206 -9.39 -21.92 -7.42
CA SER A 206 -10.51 -22.87 -7.37
C SER A 206 -10.20 -24.13 -6.56
N SER A 207 -9.04 -24.21 -5.91
CA SER A 207 -8.64 -25.35 -5.09
C SER A 207 -9.56 -25.48 -3.88
N PRO A 208 -9.95 -26.71 -3.46
CA PRO A 208 -10.85 -26.88 -2.33
C PRO A 208 -10.18 -26.53 -0.98
N VAL A 209 -8.85 -26.34 -0.98
CA VAL A 209 -8.07 -25.93 0.20
C VAL A 209 -8.15 -24.41 0.41
N CYS A 210 -8.59 -23.63 -0.59
CA CYS A 210 -8.81 -22.21 -0.42
C CYS A 210 -9.92 -21.96 0.60
N SER A 211 -9.61 -21.20 1.64
CA SER A 211 -10.64 -20.66 2.54
C SER A 211 -11.20 -19.39 1.93
N ASP A 212 -12.52 -19.22 1.99
CA ASP A 212 -13.11 -17.92 1.66
C ASP A 212 -12.46 -16.83 2.53
N PRO A 213 -12.10 -15.68 1.96
CA PRO A 213 -11.47 -14.62 2.72
C PRO A 213 -12.37 -14.21 3.88
N GLU A 214 -11.87 -14.38 5.10
CA GLU A 214 -12.54 -13.91 6.31
C GLU A 214 -12.78 -12.40 6.15
N PRO A 215 -14.00 -11.89 6.36
CA PRO A 215 -14.31 -10.49 6.16
C PRO A 215 -13.33 -9.64 6.97
N SER A 216 -12.68 -8.68 6.29
CA SER A 216 -11.67 -7.83 6.90
C SER A 216 -12.17 -7.30 8.24
N PRO A 217 -11.41 -7.44 9.35
CA PRO A 217 -11.86 -6.94 10.63
C PRO A 217 -12.25 -5.47 10.46
N PRO A 218 -13.41 -5.05 10.99
CA PRO A 218 -13.86 -3.68 10.83
C PRO A 218 -12.74 -2.75 11.30
N ARG A 219 -12.37 -1.77 10.46
CA ARG A 219 -11.35 -0.77 10.80
C ARG A 219 -11.65 -0.29 12.21
N LYS A 220 -10.67 -0.38 13.12
CA LYS A 220 -10.80 0.18 14.46
C LYS A 220 -11.04 1.67 14.30
N ASP A 221 -12.30 2.09 14.48
CA ASP A 221 -12.68 3.48 14.43
C ASP A 221 -11.85 4.29 15.45
N PRO A 222 -11.54 5.56 15.17
CA PRO A 222 -10.93 6.44 16.15
C PRO A 222 -11.78 6.44 17.44
N CYS A 223 -11.11 6.57 18.59
CA CYS A 223 -11.72 6.55 19.94
C CYS A 223 -13.15 7.09 19.92
N SER A 224 -14.13 6.21 20.14
CA SER A 224 -15.55 6.52 20.18
C SER A 224 -16.12 6.04 21.51
N ILE A 225 -16.77 6.92 22.24
CA ILE A 225 -17.48 6.57 23.47
C ILE A 225 -18.94 6.33 23.09
N GLY A 226 -19.44 5.15 23.40
CA GLY A 226 -20.85 4.81 23.22
C GLY A 226 -21.59 4.95 24.55
N MET A 227 -22.64 5.76 24.58
CA MET A 227 -23.58 5.82 25.71
C MET A 227 -24.97 5.54 25.17
N GLY A 228 -25.42 4.28 25.25
CA GLY A 228 -26.67 3.81 24.65
C GLY A 228 -26.62 3.73 23.12
N SER A 229 -27.57 4.39 22.43
CA SER A 229 -27.69 4.38 20.95
C SER A 229 -26.82 5.44 20.24
N LEU A 230 -26.18 6.35 21.00
CA LEU A 230 -25.31 7.39 20.43
C LEU A 230 -23.84 6.96 20.47
N LYS A 231 -23.20 6.92 19.30
CA LYS A 231 -21.74 6.85 19.17
C LYS A 231 -21.19 8.26 18.96
N VAL A 232 -20.36 8.74 19.89
CA VAL A 232 -19.72 10.07 19.81
C VAL A 232 -18.21 9.89 19.75
N ARG A 233 -17.53 10.67 18.91
CA ARG A 233 -16.05 10.66 18.87
C ARG A 233 -15.51 11.27 20.16
N CYS A 234 -14.44 10.70 20.71
CA CYS A 234 -13.83 11.18 21.96
C CYS A 234 -13.44 12.67 21.90
N VAL A 235 -13.05 13.17 20.71
CA VAL A 235 -12.73 14.58 20.49
C VAL A 235 -13.96 15.48 20.68
N ASP A 236 -15.10 15.11 20.08
CA ASP A 236 -16.34 15.89 20.16
C ASP A 236 -16.86 15.93 21.61
N PHE A 237 -16.78 14.80 22.32
CA PHE A 237 -17.14 14.72 23.73
C PHE A 237 -16.23 15.59 24.62
N SER A 238 -14.91 15.54 24.37
CA SER A 238 -13.94 16.33 25.14
C SER A 238 -14.13 17.83 24.92
N LEU A 239 -14.42 18.25 23.69
CA LEU A 239 -14.72 19.64 23.35
C LEU A 239 -16.03 20.12 23.99
N ALA A 240 -17.07 19.29 23.98
CA ALA A 240 -18.35 19.61 24.62
C ALA A 240 -18.19 19.82 26.14
N LEU A 241 -17.43 18.95 26.81
CA LEU A 241 -17.18 19.06 28.24
C LEU A 241 -16.38 20.33 28.57
N LEU A 242 -15.36 20.65 27.78
CA LEU A 242 -14.58 21.88 27.93
C LEU A 242 -15.45 23.13 27.74
N TYR A 243 -16.35 23.13 26.75
CA TYR A 243 -17.27 24.23 26.51
C TYR A 243 -18.26 24.44 27.68
N ILE A 244 -18.83 23.35 28.20
CA ILE A 244 -19.75 23.39 29.35
C ILE A 244 -19.04 23.99 30.58
N LEU A 245 -17.81 23.54 30.88
CA LEU A 245 -17.02 24.09 31.99
C LEU A 245 -16.76 25.60 31.80
N LEU A 246 -16.43 26.03 30.58
CA LEU A 246 -16.19 27.44 30.26
C LEU A 246 -17.44 28.28 30.52
N VAL A 247 -18.60 27.83 30.05
CA VAL A 247 -19.89 28.51 30.28
C VAL A 247 -20.21 28.62 31.77
N PHE A 248 -20.02 27.56 32.54
CA PHE A 248 -20.25 27.60 34.00
C PHE A 248 -19.31 28.58 34.71
N VAL A 249 -18.04 28.63 34.32
CA VAL A 249 -17.07 29.59 34.88
C VAL A 249 -17.47 31.03 34.54
N LEU A 250 -17.85 31.30 33.29
CA LEU A 250 -18.31 32.64 32.87
C LEU A 250 -19.61 33.05 33.57
N PHE A 251 -20.57 32.14 33.67
CA PHE A 251 -21.82 32.38 34.36
C PHE A 251 -21.59 32.64 35.86
N GLY A 252 -20.78 31.80 36.51
CA GLY A 252 -20.36 32.01 37.90
C GLY A 252 -19.65 33.34 38.10
N TRP A 253 -18.77 33.73 37.16
CA TRP A 253 -18.10 35.03 37.19
C TRP A 253 -19.10 36.19 37.09
N VAL A 254 -20.07 36.13 36.18
CA VAL A 254 -21.12 37.16 36.03
C VAL A 254 -21.99 37.26 37.29
N LEU A 255 -22.39 36.13 37.89
CA LEU A 255 -23.15 36.13 39.14
C LEU A 255 -22.35 36.71 40.32
N LEU A 256 -21.06 36.38 40.42
CA LEU A 256 -20.17 36.97 41.43
C LEU A 256 -19.99 38.47 41.22
N GLN A 257 -19.90 38.94 39.97
CA GLN A 257 -19.85 40.37 39.68
C GLN A 257 -21.16 41.07 40.02
N ARG A 258 -22.32 40.51 39.66
CA ARG A 258 -23.63 41.07 40.04
C ARG A 258 -23.79 41.16 41.55
N LYS A 259 -23.45 40.10 42.29
CA LYS A 259 -23.49 40.11 43.76
C LYS A 259 -22.49 41.12 44.38
N ARG A 260 -21.31 41.31 43.76
CA ARG A 260 -20.36 42.37 44.15
C ARG A 260 -20.91 43.76 43.84
N GLN A 261 -21.65 43.93 42.75
CA GLN A 261 -22.24 45.20 42.34
C GLN A 261 -23.43 45.57 43.23
N GLU A 262 -24.31 44.61 43.55
CA GLU A 262 -25.40 44.78 44.53
C GLU A 262 -24.86 45.11 45.93
N ARG A 263 -23.78 44.44 46.38
CA ARG A 263 -23.09 44.81 47.63
C ARG A 263 -22.44 46.20 47.60
N ARG A 264 -22.07 46.72 46.42
CA ARG A 264 -21.57 48.10 46.26
C ARG A 264 -22.69 49.13 46.26
N VAL A 265 -23.88 48.80 45.75
CA VAL A 265 -25.04 49.71 45.71
C VAL A 265 -25.75 49.76 47.07
N GLY A 266 -25.77 48.66 47.84
CA GLY A 266 -26.34 48.62 49.19
C GLY A 266 -25.56 49.36 50.29
N SER A 267 -24.43 50.00 49.97
CA SER A 267 -23.64 50.80 50.92
C SER A 267 -23.93 52.31 50.85
N ASN A 268 -24.80 52.77 49.93
CA ASN A 268 -25.12 54.19 49.74
C ASN A 268 -26.63 54.44 49.89
N VAL A 269 -27.23 54.14 51.05
CA VAL A 269 -28.50 54.80 51.45
C VAL A 269 -28.60 54.85 52.98
N GLU A 270 -28.49 56.04 53.59
CA GLU A 270 -29.34 56.43 54.71
C GLU A 270 -29.61 57.97 54.65
N PRO A 271 -30.84 58.46 54.95
CA PRO A 271 -31.38 59.72 54.44
C PRO A 271 -31.51 60.84 55.50
N LEU A 272 -31.79 62.09 55.10
CA LEU A 272 -32.68 63.01 55.83
C LEU A 272 -33.13 64.23 54.98
N LEU A 273 -34.28 64.78 55.39
CA LEU A 273 -35.33 65.54 54.68
C LEU A 273 -35.11 67.05 54.43
N ASN A 274 -36.01 67.58 53.57
CA ASN A 274 -36.53 68.94 53.36
C ASN A 274 -35.71 69.99 52.59
N ASP A 275 -36.24 70.47 51.45
CA ASP A 275 -37.00 71.73 51.37
C ASP A 275 -37.72 71.89 50.00
N MET A 276 -38.75 72.73 49.96
CA MET A 276 -39.83 72.88 48.98
C MET A 276 -39.46 73.62 47.68
N GLY A 277 -40.34 73.48 46.67
CA GLY A 277 -40.51 74.46 45.58
C GLY A 277 -40.53 73.80 44.19
N ASP A 278 -41.64 73.23 43.73
CA ASP A 278 -42.80 73.87 43.09
C ASP A 278 -42.87 73.40 41.62
N GLU A 279 -44.10 73.23 41.16
CA GLU A 279 -44.51 72.53 39.94
C GLU A 279 -44.05 73.21 38.65
N ARG A 280 -43.83 72.43 37.58
CA ARG A 280 -44.88 72.18 36.55
C ARG A 280 -44.28 71.82 35.19
N SER A 281 -45.01 70.92 34.52
CA SER A 281 -45.13 70.72 33.06
C SER A 281 -43.92 70.16 32.31
N SER A 282 -44.02 69.26 31.33
CA SER A 282 -45.00 68.30 30.80
C SER A 282 -44.53 68.00 29.37
N VAL A 283 -44.96 66.87 28.81
CA VAL A 283 -45.01 66.55 27.36
C VAL A 283 -43.73 65.92 26.79
N THR A 284 -43.65 64.59 26.74
CA THR A 284 -44.00 63.65 25.65
C THR A 284 -43.05 63.62 24.45
N ASN A 285 -42.52 62.41 24.22
CA ASN A 285 -42.35 61.65 22.97
C ASN A 285 -41.84 62.37 21.71
N ILE A 286 -40.95 61.71 20.97
CA ILE A 286 -41.29 61.11 19.67
C ILE A 286 -40.11 60.32 19.07
N GLN A 287 -40.39 59.04 18.82
CA GLN A 287 -40.12 58.20 17.64
C GLN A 287 -39.37 58.82 16.43
N ARG A 288 -38.28 58.15 16.00
CA ARG A 288 -37.88 57.72 14.63
C ARG A 288 -38.31 58.57 13.41
N ASP A 289 -37.36 59.01 12.58
CA ASP A 289 -37.22 58.58 11.16
C ASP A 289 -35.93 59.10 10.46
N GLU A 290 -35.57 58.44 9.36
CA GLU A 290 -34.40 58.56 8.48
C GLU A 290 -34.23 59.89 7.73
N THR A 291 -32.98 60.26 7.38
CA THR A 291 -32.46 60.63 6.02
C THR A 291 -31.19 61.52 6.07
N HIS A 292 -30.19 61.20 5.22
CA HIS A 292 -29.07 62.07 4.79
C HIS A 292 -29.53 62.96 3.61
N PRO A 293 -28.92 64.12 3.21
CA PRO A 293 -27.46 64.33 3.04
C PRO A 293 -26.90 65.77 3.30
N GLU A 294 -25.57 65.90 3.21
CA GLU A 294 -24.71 67.08 2.86
C GLU A 294 -24.93 68.46 3.54
N GLU A 295 -23.92 69.01 4.23
CA GLU A 295 -22.84 69.85 3.67
C GLU A 295 -21.94 70.45 4.79
N LEU A 296 -20.66 70.64 4.42
CA LEU A 296 -19.79 71.73 4.85
C LEU A 296 -19.04 71.67 6.19
N SER A 297 -17.86 71.03 6.08
CA SER A 297 -16.58 71.44 6.68
C SER A 297 -16.49 72.94 6.96
N ASN A 298 -16.18 73.30 8.22
CA ASN A 298 -15.30 74.40 8.66
C ASN A 298 -15.78 74.94 10.01
N LYS A 299 -15.54 74.22 11.13
CA LYS A 299 -15.66 74.86 12.46
C LYS A 299 -15.03 74.18 13.68
N LEU A 300 -14.08 73.27 13.55
CA LEU A 300 -13.29 72.90 14.73
C LEU A 300 -11.87 72.37 14.46
N TYR A 301 -11.23 72.85 13.38
CA TYR A 301 -9.77 72.84 13.25
C TYR A 301 -9.11 74.00 14.02
N GLN A 302 -9.83 74.59 14.97
CA GLN A 302 -9.44 75.79 15.72
C GLN A 302 -9.67 75.64 17.23
N ALA A 303 -9.40 74.45 17.76
CA ALA A 303 -9.25 74.23 19.21
C ALA A 303 -7.98 73.41 19.56
N LEU A 304 -7.15 73.10 18.55
CA LEU A 304 -5.78 72.59 18.70
C LEU A 304 -4.82 73.79 18.61
N ASN A 305 -4.45 74.34 19.77
CA ASN A 305 -3.20 75.07 20.11
C ASN A 305 -3.47 76.25 21.06
N GLY A 306 -3.27 76.02 22.36
CA GLY A 306 -3.39 77.03 23.40
C GLY A 306 -2.52 76.73 24.62
N SER A 307 -1.20 76.90 24.46
CA SER A 307 -0.21 77.38 25.45
C SER A 307 -0.19 76.87 26.90
N VAL A 308 0.89 76.14 27.20
CA VAL A 308 1.86 76.30 28.32
C VAL A 308 1.51 77.33 29.42
N LYS A 309 1.45 76.87 30.67
CA LYS A 309 1.93 77.59 31.87
C LYS A 309 2.34 76.59 32.97
N ILE A 310 3.54 76.81 33.52
CA ILE A 310 4.16 76.13 34.66
C ILE A 310 3.80 76.92 35.93
N GLU A 311 3.38 76.26 37.02
CA GLU A 311 3.95 76.38 38.39
C GLU A 311 3.12 75.64 39.48
N ASN A 312 3.88 74.92 40.31
CA ASN A 312 3.83 74.76 41.77
C ASN A 312 2.69 74.00 42.49
N GLU A 313 3.11 72.84 43.02
CA GLU A 313 3.07 72.47 44.45
C GLU A 313 1.76 72.58 45.24
N THR A 314 1.12 71.44 45.54
CA THR A 314 0.85 70.99 46.93
C THR A 314 0.12 69.63 47.01
N ARG A 315 0.72 68.71 47.78
CA ARG A 315 0.10 67.74 48.69
C ARG A 315 -1.01 66.79 48.15
N SER A 316 -0.57 65.68 47.56
CA SER A 316 -1.39 64.48 47.35
C SER A 316 -1.62 63.73 48.66
N LEU A 317 -2.83 63.81 49.22
CA LEU A 317 -3.35 62.90 50.25
C LEU A 317 -4.64 62.29 49.68
N VAL A 318 -4.51 61.18 48.94
CA VAL A 318 -5.64 60.34 48.52
C VAL A 318 -5.85 59.27 49.60
N PRO A 319 -7.02 59.19 50.26
CA PRO A 319 -7.36 58.08 51.14
C PRO A 319 -7.64 56.83 50.29
N VAL A 320 -6.87 55.77 50.53
CA VAL A 320 -7.11 54.44 49.94
C VAL A 320 -8.25 53.75 50.71
N PRO A 321 -9.30 53.23 50.05
CA PRO A 321 -10.38 52.51 50.73
C PRO A 321 -9.92 51.11 51.20
N PRO A 322 -10.33 50.63 52.40
CA PRO A 322 -9.87 49.36 52.94
C PRO A 322 -10.81 48.25 52.49
N ASN A 323 -10.40 47.41 51.54
CA ASN A 323 -11.01 46.09 51.37
C ASN A 323 -10.16 45.16 50.50
N HIS A 324 -9.10 44.59 51.09
CA HIS A 324 -8.40 43.40 50.56
C HIS A 324 -7.50 42.77 51.63
N GLN A 325 -8.09 42.26 52.72
CA GLN A 325 -7.30 41.78 53.86
C GLN A 325 -6.65 40.39 53.64
N SER A 326 -7.06 39.64 52.61
CA SER A 326 -6.48 38.31 52.28
C SER A 326 -5.39 38.32 51.21
N THR A 327 -5.32 39.36 50.37
CA THR A 327 -4.25 39.55 49.36
C THR A 327 -3.17 40.52 49.85
N ALA A 328 -3.44 41.36 50.85
CA ALA A 328 -2.45 42.25 51.44
C ALA A 328 -1.34 41.51 52.21
N ALA A 329 -1.65 40.35 52.81
CA ALA A 329 -0.67 39.58 53.58
C ALA A 329 0.36 38.84 52.71
N SER A 330 -0.08 38.15 51.65
CA SER A 330 0.81 37.45 50.72
C SER A 330 1.63 38.44 49.88
N ASN A 331 1.00 39.49 49.34
CA ASN A 331 1.69 40.54 48.58
C ASN A 331 2.62 41.37 49.48
N GLY A 332 2.24 41.60 50.74
CA GLY A 332 3.08 42.27 51.73
C GLY A 332 4.31 41.44 52.12
N CYS A 333 4.15 40.13 52.30
CA CYS A 333 5.25 39.21 52.57
C CYS A 333 6.22 39.13 51.38
N LEU A 334 5.70 38.96 50.17
CA LEU A 334 6.48 38.91 48.94
C LEU A 334 7.23 40.24 48.70
N SER A 335 6.57 41.38 48.93
CA SER A 335 7.17 42.71 48.84
C SER A 335 8.28 42.91 49.87
N ARG A 336 8.08 42.49 51.12
CA ARG A 336 9.11 42.54 52.17
C ARG A 336 10.30 41.66 51.83
N PHE A 337 10.07 40.45 51.31
CA PHE A 337 11.12 39.53 50.87
C PHE A 337 11.96 40.14 49.75
N TYR A 338 11.34 40.55 48.63
CA TYR A 338 12.06 41.14 47.50
C TYR A 338 12.73 42.47 47.85
N ARG A 339 12.13 43.28 48.72
CA ARG A 339 12.75 44.53 49.19
C ARG A 339 13.97 44.28 50.07
N THR A 340 13.95 43.21 50.86
CA THR A 340 15.09 42.79 51.70
C THR A 340 16.19 42.17 50.85
N TYR A 341 15.83 41.27 49.93
CA TYR A 341 16.73 40.65 48.97
C TYR A 341 17.38 41.70 48.04
N GLY A 342 16.59 42.62 47.48
CA GLY A 342 17.09 43.71 46.64
C GLY A 342 18.03 44.66 47.39
N ARG A 343 17.74 44.95 48.67
CA ARG A 343 18.65 45.73 49.52
C ARG A 343 19.96 44.99 49.80
N TRP A 344 19.91 43.68 50.00
CA TRP A 344 21.11 42.85 50.16
C TRP A 344 21.94 42.83 48.87
N ALA A 345 21.29 42.64 47.72
CA ALA A 345 21.95 42.64 46.42
C ALA A 345 22.59 43.99 46.08
N ALA A 346 21.91 45.09 46.36
CA ALA A 346 22.43 46.44 46.12
C ALA A 346 23.60 46.83 47.06
N ARG A 347 23.71 46.26 48.26
CA ARG A 347 24.80 46.54 49.20
C ARG A 347 26.13 45.90 48.81
N ARG A 348 26.10 44.77 48.08
CA ARG A 348 27.31 44.06 47.64
C ARG A 348 27.16 43.59 46.18
N PRO A 349 27.19 44.52 45.21
CA PRO A 349 26.95 44.18 43.80
C PRO A 349 28.01 43.20 43.27
N ASN A 350 29.28 43.36 43.64
CA ASN A 350 30.36 42.50 43.16
C ASN A 350 30.21 41.04 43.62
N THR A 351 29.77 40.78 44.86
CA THR A 351 29.57 39.40 45.33
C THR A 351 28.40 38.73 44.63
N VAL A 352 27.31 39.47 44.37
CA VAL A 352 26.16 38.93 43.63
C VAL A 352 26.58 38.60 42.20
N LEU A 353 27.28 39.51 41.52
CA LEU A 353 27.71 39.33 40.14
C LEU A 353 28.72 38.17 39.98
N CYS A 354 29.70 38.07 40.88
CA CYS A 354 30.62 36.93 40.90
C CYS A 354 29.90 35.62 41.22
N SER A 355 28.95 35.61 42.17
CA SER A 355 28.21 34.39 42.50
C SER A 355 27.29 33.92 41.37
N SER A 356 26.59 34.84 40.68
CA SER A 356 25.76 34.50 39.52
C SER A 356 26.61 34.00 38.36
N LEU A 357 27.77 34.62 38.10
CA LEU A 357 28.69 34.16 37.06
C LEU A 357 29.26 32.78 37.38
N ALA A 358 29.68 32.54 38.63
CA ALA A 358 30.18 31.25 39.07
C ALA A 358 29.11 30.14 38.95
N ILE A 359 27.85 30.43 39.29
CA ILE A 359 26.73 29.49 39.13
C ILE A 359 26.50 29.17 37.65
N VAL A 360 26.46 30.18 36.79
CA VAL A 360 26.29 29.96 35.34
C VAL A 360 27.45 29.14 34.78
N LEU A 361 28.70 29.46 35.12
CA LEU A 361 29.87 28.70 34.67
C LEU A 361 29.83 27.25 35.16
N LEU A 362 29.44 27.02 36.42
CA LEU A 362 29.27 25.68 36.98
C LEU A 362 28.18 24.88 36.25
N LEU A 363 27.04 25.50 35.94
CA LEU A 363 25.97 24.88 35.15
C LEU A 363 26.42 24.61 33.70
N CYS A 364 27.22 25.50 33.11
CA CYS A 364 27.81 25.33 31.78
C CYS A 364 28.82 24.17 31.71
N LEU A 365 29.49 23.79 32.80
CA LEU A 365 30.34 22.59 32.82
C LEU A 365 29.56 21.32 32.47
N GLY A 366 28.25 21.27 32.75
CA GLY A 366 27.38 20.17 32.37
C GLY A 366 27.27 19.97 30.85
N LEU A 367 27.51 21.01 30.04
CA LEU A 367 27.47 20.93 28.58
C LEU A 367 28.62 20.11 28.00
N ILE A 368 29.71 19.90 28.76
CA ILE A 368 30.85 19.07 28.32
C ILE A 368 30.43 17.60 28.12
N ARG A 369 29.37 17.16 28.80
CA ARG A 369 28.83 15.79 28.70
C ARG A 369 27.53 15.71 27.89
N PHE A 370 27.21 16.76 27.13
CA PHE A 370 26.02 16.78 26.29
C PHE A 370 26.26 15.94 25.02
N GLU A 371 25.52 14.85 24.88
CA GLU A 371 25.51 13.99 23.69
C GLU A 371 24.17 14.15 22.96
N VAL A 372 24.23 14.38 21.64
CA VAL A 372 23.04 14.57 20.81
C VAL A 372 22.66 13.26 20.15
N GLU A 373 21.45 12.77 20.39
CA GLU A 373 20.91 11.64 19.66
C GLU A 373 20.47 12.10 18.26
N THR A 374 21.21 11.68 17.22
CA THR A 374 20.95 12.04 15.82
C THR A 374 20.09 11.02 15.09
N ARG A 375 19.79 9.87 15.71
CA ARG A 375 19.01 8.80 15.10
C ARG A 375 17.51 9.07 15.26
N PRO A 376 16.76 9.23 14.16
CA PRO A 376 15.34 9.53 14.23
C PRO A 376 14.55 8.42 14.93
N GLU A 377 14.88 7.15 14.69
CA GLU A 377 14.15 6.02 15.26
C GLU A 377 14.14 6.02 16.79
N LYS A 378 15.24 6.44 17.43
CA LYS A 378 15.33 6.53 18.90
C LYS A 378 14.62 7.74 19.47
N LEU A 379 14.39 8.78 18.66
CA LEU A 379 13.67 9.99 19.08
C LEU A 379 12.15 9.77 19.05
N TRP A 380 11.67 9.03 18.05
CA TRP A 380 10.23 8.85 17.81
C TRP A 380 9.64 7.57 18.39
N VAL A 381 10.48 6.60 18.76
CA VAL A 381 10.03 5.30 19.30
C VAL A 381 10.59 5.11 20.71
N GLY A 382 9.70 4.86 21.66
CA GLY A 382 10.10 4.56 23.04
C GLY A 382 10.86 3.23 23.15
N PRO A 383 11.95 3.16 23.94
CA PRO A 383 12.84 1.99 23.98
C PRO A 383 12.20 0.71 24.55
N GLY A 384 11.06 0.82 25.27
CA GLY A 384 10.29 -0.32 25.76
C GLY A 384 9.01 -0.60 24.96
N SER A 385 8.89 -0.06 23.75
CA SER A 385 7.71 -0.30 22.90
C SER A 385 7.82 -1.63 22.17
N LYS A 386 6.67 -2.27 21.87
CA LYS A 386 6.63 -3.53 21.11
C LYS A 386 7.34 -3.42 19.75
N ALA A 387 7.21 -2.27 19.09
CA ALA A 387 7.87 -2.02 17.81
C ALA A 387 9.41 -1.99 17.91
N ALA A 388 9.96 -1.50 19.03
CA ALA A 388 11.40 -1.54 19.27
C ALA A 388 11.89 -2.97 19.52
N GLU A 389 11.16 -3.76 20.32
CA GLU A 389 11.49 -5.16 20.58
C GLU A 389 11.42 -6.03 19.31
N GLU A 390 10.36 -5.87 18.50
CA GLU A 390 10.22 -6.56 17.21
C GLU A 390 11.34 -6.20 16.24
N LYS A 391 11.76 -4.93 16.23
CA LYS A 391 12.89 -4.47 15.41
C LYS A 391 14.21 -5.07 15.88
N ASP A 392 14.49 -5.07 17.17
CA ASP A 392 15.72 -5.65 17.72
C ASP A 392 15.78 -7.17 17.46
N PHE A 393 14.64 -7.86 17.54
CA PHE A 393 14.51 -9.26 17.14
C PHE A 393 14.80 -9.47 15.65
N PHE A 394 14.22 -8.64 14.77
CA PHE A 394 14.46 -8.69 13.33
C PHE A 394 15.94 -8.46 12.99
N ASP A 395 16.53 -7.38 13.49
CA ASP A 395 17.89 -6.97 13.16
C ASP A 395 18.93 -8.00 13.66
N SER A 396 18.66 -8.70 14.77
CA SER A 396 19.55 -9.74 15.33
C SER A 396 19.49 -11.08 14.58
N HIS A 397 18.35 -11.44 13.98
CA HIS A 397 18.17 -12.72 13.29
C HIS A 397 18.36 -12.63 11.77
N LEU A 398 18.00 -11.51 11.16
CA LEU A 398 17.93 -11.35 9.69
C LEU A 398 18.91 -10.30 9.14
N ALA A 399 19.74 -9.71 10.01
CA ALA A 399 20.56 -8.53 9.74
C ALA A 399 19.71 -7.25 9.56
N PRO A 400 20.29 -6.06 9.81
CA PRO A 400 19.55 -4.80 9.64
C PRO A 400 19.13 -4.59 8.20
N PHE A 401 17.94 -4.00 8.02
CA PHE A 401 17.41 -3.68 6.70
C PHE A 401 18.36 -2.77 5.92
N TYR A 402 18.54 -3.06 4.63
CA TYR A 402 19.47 -2.32 3.77
C TYR A 402 19.01 -0.88 3.53
N ARG A 403 19.98 0.02 3.31
CA ARG A 403 19.68 1.42 2.99
C ARG A 403 19.30 1.55 1.51
N ILE A 404 18.06 1.96 1.24
CA ILE A 404 17.57 2.20 -0.12
C ILE A 404 18.06 3.57 -0.60
N GLU A 405 18.86 3.59 -1.67
CA GLU A 405 19.25 4.81 -2.39
C GLU A 405 18.56 4.81 -3.75
N GLN A 406 17.46 5.57 -3.86
CA GLN A 406 16.63 5.62 -5.07
C GLN A 406 16.88 6.91 -5.85
N VAL A 407 17.11 6.79 -7.17
CA VAL A 407 17.18 7.91 -8.11
C VAL A 407 16.05 7.75 -9.12
N SER A 408 15.12 8.71 -9.15
CA SER A 408 14.04 8.76 -10.12
C SER A 408 14.36 9.78 -11.20
N VAL A 409 14.64 9.31 -12.42
CA VAL A 409 14.85 10.18 -13.59
C VAL A 409 13.52 10.32 -14.33
N VAL A 410 13.02 11.55 -14.42
CA VAL A 410 11.80 11.86 -15.17
C VAL A 410 12.19 12.75 -16.35
N LEU A 411 11.89 12.30 -17.57
CA LEU A 411 12.07 13.10 -18.76
C LEU A 411 10.91 14.09 -18.87
N ILE A 412 11.21 15.39 -18.72
CA ILE A 412 10.23 16.45 -18.98
C ILE A 412 10.31 16.78 -20.47
N ILE A 413 9.41 16.20 -21.26
CA ILE A 413 9.22 16.62 -22.65
C ILE A 413 8.46 17.95 -22.61
N SER A 414 9.18 19.06 -22.79
CA SER A 414 8.53 20.37 -22.95
C SER A 414 7.62 20.34 -24.19
N PHE A 415 6.43 20.96 -24.10
CA PHE A 415 5.48 21.08 -25.20
C PHE A 415 6.12 21.64 -26.48
N THR A 416 7.15 22.47 -26.35
CA THR A 416 7.96 23.01 -27.46
C THR A 416 8.72 21.92 -28.22
N PHE A 417 9.22 20.89 -27.52
CA PHE A 417 9.95 19.78 -28.12
C PHE A 417 9.00 18.80 -28.82
N LEU A 418 7.80 18.61 -28.26
CA LEU A 418 6.72 17.85 -28.91
C LEU A 418 6.24 18.56 -30.18
N LEU A 419 6.06 19.88 -30.14
CA LEU A 419 5.72 20.69 -31.32
C LEU A 419 6.81 20.67 -32.39
N LEU A 420 8.09 20.70 -32.01
CA LEU A 420 9.22 20.57 -32.96
C LEU A 420 9.29 19.17 -33.58
N LEU A 421 9.00 18.11 -32.82
CA LEU A 421 8.91 16.73 -33.33
C LEU A 421 7.73 16.57 -34.30
N ILE A 422 6.54 17.05 -33.93
CA ILE A 422 5.35 17.03 -34.80
C ILE A 422 5.59 17.86 -36.07
N SER A 423 6.21 19.04 -35.94
CA SER A 423 6.52 19.89 -37.09
C SER A 423 7.59 19.29 -38.00
N LYS A 424 8.53 18.48 -37.49
CA LYS A 424 9.49 17.74 -38.33
C LYS A 424 8.85 16.53 -39.01
N LEU A 425 7.99 15.78 -38.31
CA LEU A 425 7.28 14.60 -38.84
C LEU A 425 6.21 14.96 -39.87
N SER A 426 5.71 16.19 -39.89
CA SER A 426 4.76 16.68 -40.89
C SER A 426 5.43 17.26 -42.16
N LEU A 427 6.75 17.30 -42.21
CA LEU A 427 7.56 17.84 -43.32
C LEU A 427 8.32 16.76 -44.11
N GLU A 428 8.22 15.50 -43.69
CA GLU A 428 8.47 14.29 -44.51
C GLU A 428 7.12 13.67 -44.91
#